data_AF-A0A9E4W7X2-F1
#
_entry.id   AF-A0A9E4W7X2-F1
#
_cell.length_a   1.000
_cell.length_b   1.000
_cell.length_c   1.000
_cell.angle_alpha   90.00
_cell.angle_beta   90.00
_cell.angle_gamma   90.00
#
_symmetry.space_group_name_H-M   'P 1'
#
loop_
_entity.id
_entity.type
_entity.pdbx_description
1 polymer ?
#
loop_
_entity_poly.entity_id
_entity_poly.type
_entity_poly.pdbx_seq_one_letter_code
_entity_poly.pdbx_strand_id
1 'polypeptide(L)'
;MTCVNCNRDNRADANFCDGCGRRLSETNGPAHQGLKGPLDGIRVIDWTMWQFGPVSTMMLADMGAEVIKVESLDGDQARQFHRVSGAATVL
;
A
#
# COMPACT_ATOMS: atom_id res chain seq x y z
N MET A 1 -4.32 -21.51 -10.31
CA MET A 1 -5.47 -20.68 -10.76
C MET A 1 -5.02 -19.69 -11.83
N THR A 2 -5.85 -19.43 -12.84
CA THR A 2 -5.47 -18.57 -13.98
C THR A 2 -5.79 -17.11 -13.69
N CYS A 3 -4.82 -16.21 -13.90
CA CYS A 3 -5.00 -14.78 -13.68
C CYS A 3 -5.85 -14.17 -14.79
N VAL A 4 -6.97 -13.51 -14.44
CA VAL A 4 -7.86 -12.85 -15.40
C VAL A 4 -7.26 -11.64 -16.12
N ASN A 5 -6.13 -11.10 -15.64
CA ASN A 5 -5.47 -9.94 -16.24
C ASN A 5 -4.43 -10.30 -17.29
N CYS A 6 -3.65 -11.38 -17.09
CA CYS A 6 -2.56 -11.75 -17.99
C CYS A 6 -2.62 -13.21 -18.46
N ASN A 7 -3.70 -13.94 -18.14
CA ASN A 7 -3.94 -15.34 -18.49
C ASN A 7 -2.83 -16.32 -18.06
N ARG A 8 -1.96 -15.92 -17.13
CA ARG A 8 -0.92 -16.79 -16.57
C ARG A 8 -1.51 -17.69 -15.50
N ASP A 9 -1.13 -18.97 -15.53
CA ASP A 9 -1.38 -19.91 -14.45
C ASP A 9 -0.48 -19.63 -13.24
N ASN A 10 -1.09 -19.58 -12.05
CA ASN A 10 -0.40 -19.32 -10.78
C ASN A 10 -0.49 -20.55 -9.87
N ARG A 11 0.44 -20.62 -8.91
CA ARG A 11 0.44 -21.63 -7.83
C ARG A 11 -0.91 -21.64 -7.11
N ALA A 12 -1.25 -22.79 -6.53
CA ALA A 12 -2.57 -23.00 -5.91
C ALA A 12 -2.83 -22.10 -4.69
N ASP A 13 -1.77 -21.73 -3.97
CA ASP A 13 -1.76 -20.90 -2.76
C ASP A 13 -1.44 -19.42 -3.04
N ALA A 14 -1.27 -19.04 -4.31
CA ALA A 14 -0.90 -17.68 -4.67
C ALA A 14 -2.05 -16.71 -4.36
N ASN A 15 -1.74 -15.66 -3.58
CA ASN A 15 -2.63 -14.52 -3.37
C ASN A 15 -2.50 -13.46 -4.47
N PHE A 16 -1.36 -13.43 -5.16
CA PHE A 16 -1.02 -12.49 -6.23
C PHE A 16 -0.49 -13.21 -7.46
N CYS A 17 -0.66 -12.60 -8.63
CA CYS A 17 -0.18 -13.17 -9.88
C CYS A 17 1.36 -13.07 -9.97
N ASP A 18 2.02 -14.19 -10.24
CA ASP A 18 3.48 -14.29 -10.44
C ASP A 18 3.97 -13.57 -11.72
N GLY A 19 3.06 -13.07 -12.56
CA GLY A 19 3.37 -12.34 -13.79
C GLY A 19 3.08 -10.85 -13.69
N CYS A 20 1.82 -10.49 -13.43
CA CYS A 20 1.38 -9.10 -13.44
C CYS A 20 1.18 -8.49 -12.05
N GLY A 21 1.45 -9.23 -10.96
CA GLY A 21 1.35 -8.73 -9.58
C GLY A 21 -0.07 -8.40 -9.07
N ARG A 22 -1.12 -8.56 -9.90
CA ARG A 22 -2.51 -8.32 -9.47
C ARG A 22 -2.96 -9.35 -8.45
N ARG A 23 -3.87 -8.93 -7.56
CA ARG A 23 -4.48 -9.86 -6.63
C ARG A 23 -5.35 -10.83 -7.40
N LEU A 24 -5.19 -12.10 -7.09
CA LEU A 24 -5.87 -13.18 -7.77
C LEU A 24 -7.36 -13.28 -7.39
N SER A 25 -7.76 -12.65 -6.28
CA SER A 25 -9.14 -12.56 -5.80
C SER A 25 -9.97 -11.40 -6.38
N GLU A 26 -9.40 -10.52 -7.21
CA GLU A 26 -10.11 -9.37 -7.77
C GLU A 26 -10.85 -9.74 -9.07
N THR A 27 -12.10 -10.20 -8.96
CA THR A 27 -13.05 -10.22 -10.08
C THR A 27 -13.43 -8.78 -10.44
N ASN A 28 -12.74 -8.14 -11.39
CA ASN A 28 -13.10 -6.81 -11.91
C ASN A 28 -13.51 -5.78 -10.83
N GLY A 29 -12.91 -5.84 -9.64
CA GLY A 29 -13.02 -4.74 -8.69
C GLY A 29 -12.32 -3.53 -9.32
N PRO A 30 -12.88 -2.31 -9.26
CA PRO A 30 -12.12 -1.14 -9.69
C PRO A 30 -10.78 -1.19 -8.97
N ALA A 31 -9.67 -1.09 -9.71
CA ALA A 31 -8.38 -0.74 -9.12
C ALA A 31 -8.67 0.36 -8.11
N HIS A 32 -8.31 0.14 -6.84
CA HIS A 32 -8.65 0.93 -5.64
C HIS A 32 -9.55 2.15 -5.95
N GLN A 33 -10.78 2.22 -5.41
CA GLN A 33 -11.69 3.39 -5.58
C GLN A 33 -11.14 4.69 -4.93
N GLY A 34 -9.83 4.93 -5.01
CA GLY A 34 -9.21 6.22 -4.77
C GLY A 34 -9.69 7.24 -5.77
N LEU A 35 -9.54 8.50 -5.37
CA LEU A 35 -9.83 9.65 -6.21
C LEU A 35 -9.12 9.47 -7.56
N LYS A 36 -9.88 9.56 -8.66
CA LYS A 36 -9.28 9.57 -10.00
C LYS A 36 -8.33 10.76 -10.11
N GLY A 37 -7.06 10.46 -10.29
CA GLY A 37 -5.99 11.45 -10.35
C GLY A 37 -4.89 11.05 -11.33
N PRO A 38 -3.85 11.88 -11.50
CA PRO A 38 -2.78 11.63 -12.46
C PRO A 38 -1.99 10.33 -12.22
N LEU A 39 -2.10 9.72 -11.02
CA LEU A 39 -1.48 8.45 -10.68
C LEU A 39 -2.49 7.29 -10.53
N ASP A 40 -3.70 7.44 -11.06
CA ASP A 40 -4.70 6.36 -11.07
C ASP A 40 -4.14 5.07 -11.70
N GLY A 41 -4.42 3.93 -11.06
CA GLY A 41 -3.90 2.62 -11.45
C GLY A 41 -2.43 2.34 -11.11
N ILE A 42 -1.70 3.30 -10.54
CA ILE A 42 -0.33 3.08 -10.05
C ILE A 42 -0.37 2.58 -8.60
N ARG A 43 0.40 1.52 -8.32
CA ARG A 43 0.60 0.97 -6.97
C ARG A 43 2.03 1.26 -6.50
N VAL A 44 2.16 1.80 -5.30
CA VAL A 44 3.44 2.15 -4.68
C VAL A 44 3.61 1.35 -3.39
N ILE A 45 4.75 0.67 -3.27
CA ILE A 45 5.16 0.05 -2.00
C ILE A 45 6.02 1.07 -1.25
N ASP A 46 5.51 1.54 -0.11
CA ASP A 46 6.25 2.43 0.78
C ASP A 46 6.89 1.63 1.92
N TRP A 47 8.21 1.47 1.85
CA TRP A 47 9.02 0.87 2.92
C TRP A 47 9.97 1.88 3.58
N THR A 48 9.66 3.17 3.44
CA THR A 48 10.40 4.24 4.12
C THR A 48 10.08 4.28 5.61
N MET A 49 10.83 5.05 6.39
CA MET A 49 10.55 5.25 7.83
C MET A 49 10.55 6.74 8.17
N TRP A 50 10.03 7.08 9.34
CA TRP A 50 9.97 8.46 9.84
C TRP A 50 9.08 9.35 8.97
N GLN A 51 9.43 10.62 8.79
CA GLN A 51 8.51 11.61 8.20
C GLN A 51 8.64 11.73 6.68
N PHE A 52 9.86 11.82 6.15
CA PHE A 52 10.06 12.29 4.76
C PHE A 52 9.47 11.34 3.71
N GLY A 53 9.63 10.04 3.92
CA GLY A 53 9.11 9.04 2.98
C GLY A 53 7.58 8.93 3.00
N PRO A 54 6.93 8.75 4.18
CA PRO A 54 5.47 8.71 4.26
C PRO A 54 4.80 10.00 3.78
N VAL A 55 5.42 11.16 3.98
CA VAL A 55 4.90 12.42 3.43
C VAL A 55 4.97 12.44 1.91
N SER A 56 6.08 11.97 1.34
CA SER A 56 6.21 11.89 -0.12
C SER A 56 5.17 10.94 -0.72
N THR A 57 4.94 9.78 -0.12
CA THR A 57 3.98 8.78 -0.64
C THR A 57 2.54 9.18 -0.36
N MET A 58 2.26 9.92 0.72
CA MET A 58 0.97 10.57 0.96
C MET A 58 0.59 11.50 -0.21
N MET A 59 1.54 12.32 -0.69
CA MET A 59 1.30 13.17 -1.87
C MET A 59 1.00 12.35 -3.14
N LEU A 60 1.60 11.17 -3.29
CA LEU A 60 1.28 10.26 -4.40
C LEU A 60 -0.13 9.69 -4.27
N ALA A 61 -0.56 9.35 -3.04
CA ALA A 61 -1.91 8.89 -2.77
C ALA A 61 -2.96 9.99 -3.06
N ASP A 62 -2.68 11.24 -2.71
CA ASP A 62 -3.53 12.40 -3.04
C ASP A 62 -3.71 12.57 -4.56
N MET A 63 -2.69 12.17 -5.33
CA MET A 63 -2.71 12.12 -6.80
C MET A 63 -3.36 10.85 -7.38
N GLY A 64 -3.91 9.97 -6.55
CA GLY A 64 -4.67 8.78 -6.97
C GLY A 64 -3.89 7.47 -6.95
N ALA A 65 -2.66 7.43 -6.45
CA ALA A 65 -1.91 6.19 -6.33
C ALA A 65 -2.42 5.29 -5.18
N GLU A 66 -2.39 3.97 -5.37
CA GLU A 66 -2.57 3.01 -4.30
C GLU A 66 -1.25 2.83 -3.54
N VAL A 67 -1.14 3.43 -2.35
CA VAL A 67 0.07 3.33 -1.52
C VAL A 67 -0.11 2.26 -0.45
N ILE A 68 0.72 1.22 -0.51
CA ILE A 68 0.78 0.16 0.50
C ILE A 68 1.99 0.42 1.39
N LYS A 69 1.72 0.78 2.64
CA LYS A 69 2.76 0.97 3.66
C LYS A 69 3.20 -0.38 4.23
N VAL A 70 4.49 -0.66 4.17
CA VAL A 70 5.10 -1.84 4.78
C VAL A 70 5.80 -1.42 6.06
N GLU A 71 5.31 -1.93 7.18
CA GLU A 71 5.86 -1.63 8.52
C GLU A 71 6.32 -2.92 9.21
N SER A 72 7.13 -2.76 10.26
CA SER A 72 7.38 -3.85 11.20
C SER A 72 6.10 -4.22 11.95
N LEU A 73 6.09 -5.36 12.65
CA LEU A 73 4.97 -5.74 13.52
C LEU A 73 4.73 -4.72 14.65
N ASP A 74 5.78 -3.99 15.05
CA ASP A 74 5.73 -2.92 16.05
C ASP A 74 5.33 -1.55 15.44
N GLY A 75 5.04 -1.52 14.14
CA GLY A 75 4.73 -0.32 13.36
C GLY A 75 5.95 0.50 12.95
N ASP A 76 5.71 1.65 12.32
CA ASP A 76 6.73 2.68 12.06
C ASP A 76 7.13 3.41 13.36
N GLN A 77 8.42 3.72 13.53
CA GLN A 77 8.93 4.40 14.74
C GLN A 77 8.30 5.79 14.97
N ALA A 78 7.90 6.50 13.92
CA ALA A 78 7.18 7.77 14.05
C ALA A 78 5.85 7.60 14.82
N ARG A 79 5.19 6.43 14.73
CA ARG A 79 3.96 6.14 15.51
C ARG A 79 4.22 6.08 17.01
N GLN A 80 5.45 5.76 17.39
CA GLN A 80 5.88 5.62 18.78
C GLN A 80 6.46 6.93 19.34
N PHE A 81 6.64 7.96 18.51
CA PHE A 81 7.25 9.22 18.94
C PHE A 81 6.50 9.90 20.11
N HIS A 82 5.17 9.75 20.16
CA HIS A 82 4.35 10.21 21.28
C HIS A 82 4.60 9.45 22.60
N ARG A 83 5.11 8.22 22.53
CA ARG A 83 5.43 7.39 23.70
C ARG A 83 6.80 7.71 24.30
N VAL A 84 7.76 8.15 23.46
CA VAL A 84 9.14 8.43 23.87
C VAL A 84 9.32 9.88 24.36
N SER A 85 8.54 10.81 23.83
CA SER A 85 8.71 12.25 24.09
C SER A 85 8.21 12.73 25.46
N GLY A 86 7.72 11.85 26.35
CA GLY A 86 7.17 12.27 27.64
C GLY A 86 5.94 13.18 27.55
N ALA A 87 5.35 13.36 26.35
CA ALA A 87 4.09 14.03 26.15
C ALA A 87 2.96 13.08 26.58
N ALA A 88 2.83 12.92 27.89
CA ALA A 88 1.69 12.28 28.50
C ALA A 88 0.41 12.93 27.97
N THR A 89 -0.53 12.06 27.60
CA THR A 89 -1.96 12.31 27.51
C THR A 89 -2.44 13.31 28.57
N VAL A 90 -2.47 14.60 28.25
CA VAL A 90 -3.44 15.59 28.74
C VAL A 90 -3.41 16.78 27.77
N LEU A 91 -4.42 16.88 26.91
CA LEU A 91 -5.25 18.06 26.60
C LEU A 91 -6.42 17.59 25.73
#